data_AF-A0ABD7QTQ3-F1
#
_entry.id   AF-A0ABD7QTQ3-F1
#
_cell.length_a   1.000
_cell.length_b   1.000
_cell.length_c   1.000
_cell.angle_alpha   90.00
_cell.angle_beta   90.00
_cell.angle_gamma   90.00
#
_symmetry.space_group_name_H-M   'P 1'
#
loop_
_entity.id
_entity.type
_entity.pdbx_description
1 polymer ?
#
loop_
_entity_poly.entity_id
_entity_poly.type
_entity_poly.pdbx_seq_one_letter_code
_entity_poly.pdbx_strand_id
1 'polypeptide(L)'
;MLSLVYVSTMSRPVTDEELAEILVVGREKNLQLGITGILAHQGSNCIGIIEGDDEVVRERFEGIRQDPRHTNVRQVAADTVTTRSFPEWSMAFQPADPLIKEIPGFLDLFADGHAPDPATGTSRATALLEWFRKHPLAPLTNQLGDDGIELRTRIVNATITALHDTGVEQVDVDTVAARAEMTVDELRTHFPTRESLLTATVDRWSSSVSRPLRPIADTHGAVAYLHALVVAYSEEPALMRLLASTLASSTDPGHEGAEYYRTLYLRFRRTVREALERDIRVGHEPATMDPARATEQLLALYDGLRIQSLLIEGFDIIASFDRAASRLRRGWAEDYRHTDLFEIPVEGTGDHNAREKQTDSGSSR
;
A
#
# COMPACT_ATOMS: atom_id res chain seq x y z
N MET A 1 16.29 5.89 -31.65
CA MET A 1 14.81 5.78 -31.71
C MET A 1 14.25 6.11 -30.32
N LEU A 2 12.98 6.46 -30.18
CA LEU A 2 12.39 6.85 -28.89
C LEU A 2 11.67 5.66 -28.25
N SER A 3 11.82 5.51 -26.94
CA SER A 3 10.97 4.67 -26.07
C SER A 3 10.21 5.57 -25.11
N LEU A 4 8.88 5.60 -25.23
CA LEU A 4 8.00 6.44 -24.40
C LEU A 4 7.10 5.56 -23.53
N VAL A 5 7.12 5.83 -22.23
CA VAL A 5 6.27 5.19 -21.22
C VAL A 5 5.18 6.16 -20.82
N TYR A 6 3.93 5.72 -20.83
CA TYR A 6 2.79 6.53 -20.39
C TYR A 6 1.79 5.72 -19.56
N VAL A 7 0.99 6.44 -18.78
CA VAL A 7 -0.16 5.92 -18.04
C VAL A 7 -1.43 6.64 -18.48
N SER A 8 -2.56 5.96 -18.44
CA SER A 8 -3.87 6.51 -18.79
C SER A 8 -4.97 5.78 -18.04
N THR A 9 -6.17 6.35 -18.00
CA THR A 9 -7.37 5.68 -17.50
C THR A 9 -8.41 5.59 -18.60
N MET A 10 -9.12 4.47 -18.70
CA MET A 10 -10.20 4.28 -19.65
C MET A 10 -11.43 5.06 -19.17
N SER A 11 -12.07 5.78 -20.08
CA SER A 11 -13.22 6.66 -19.80
C SER A 11 -14.51 5.91 -19.42
N ARG A 12 -14.50 4.58 -19.52
CA ARG A 12 -15.50 3.67 -18.95
C ARG A 12 -14.83 2.34 -18.62
N PRO A 13 -15.40 1.50 -17.74
CA PRO A 13 -14.97 0.12 -17.60
C PRO A 13 -15.03 -0.59 -18.97
N VAL A 14 -13.91 -1.19 -19.38
CA VAL A 14 -13.76 -1.93 -20.63
C VAL A 14 -13.61 -3.40 -20.25
N THR A 15 -14.39 -4.28 -20.88
CA THR A 15 -14.23 -5.73 -20.66
C THR A 15 -12.96 -6.23 -21.33
N ASP A 16 -12.44 -7.38 -20.91
CA ASP A 16 -11.27 -7.99 -21.54
C ASP A 16 -11.49 -8.26 -23.04
N GLU A 17 -12.74 -8.49 -23.46
CA GLU A 17 -13.15 -8.68 -24.86
C GLU A 17 -13.15 -7.38 -25.67
N GLU A 18 -13.72 -6.29 -25.14
CA GLU A 18 -13.66 -4.98 -25.79
C GLU A 18 -12.23 -4.45 -25.88
N LEU A 19 -11.41 -4.73 -24.86
CA LEU A 19 -10.00 -4.35 -24.87
C LEU A 19 -9.21 -5.16 -25.90
N ALA A 20 -9.53 -6.45 -26.09
CA ALA A 20 -8.95 -7.26 -27.16
C ALA A 20 -9.26 -6.70 -28.55
N GLU A 21 -10.48 -6.19 -28.79
CA GLU A 21 -10.85 -5.53 -30.05
C GLU A 21 -10.09 -4.22 -30.27
N ILE A 22 -9.94 -3.40 -29.22
CA ILE A 22 -9.14 -2.16 -29.26
C ILE A 22 -7.68 -2.48 -29.60
N LEU A 23 -7.14 -3.55 -29.03
CA LEU A 23 -5.78 -4.03 -29.27
C LEU A 23 -5.58 -4.54 -30.70
N VAL A 24 -6.56 -5.20 -31.32
CA VAL A 24 -6.48 -5.66 -32.72
C VAL A 24 -6.32 -4.46 -33.66
N VAL A 25 -7.17 -3.44 -33.52
CA VAL A 25 -7.10 -2.21 -34.33
C VAL A 25 -5.82 -1.42 -34.03
N GLY A 26 -5.42 -1.36 -32.75
CA GLY A 26 -4.19 -0.71 -32.32
C GLY A 26 -2.92 -1.38 -32.88
N ARG A 27 -2.90 -2.71 -32.94
CA ARG A 27 -1.78 -3.51 -33.50
C ARG A 27 -1.58 -3.26 -34.98
N GLU A 28 -2.65 -3.30 -35.78
CA GLU A 28 -2.55 -3.07 -37.22
C GLU A 28 -2.00 -1.67 -37.54
N LYS A 29 -2.52 -0.65 -36.85
CA LYS A 29 -2.07 0.73 -37.02
C LYS A 29 -0.62 0.93 -36.56
N ASN A 30 -0.24 0.35 -35.42
CA ASN A 30 1.13 0.43 -34.90
C ASN A 30 2.12 -0.28 -35.83
N LEU A 31 1.75 -1.44 -36.38
CA LEU A 31 2.58 -2.17 -37.33
C LEU A 31 2.85 -1.36 -38.61
N GLN A 32 1.83 -0.69 -39.15
CA GLN A 32 1.98 0.19 -40.32
C GLN A 32 2.90 1.39 -40.07
N LEU A 33 2.92 1.89 -38.83
CA LEU A 33 3.77 3.02 -38.41
C LEU A 33 5.17 2.57 -37.93
N GLY A 34 5.48 1.27 -37.95
CA GLY A 34 6.73 0.74 -37.41
C GLY A 34 6.88 0.96 -35.90
N ILE A 35 5.77 1.03 -35.15
CA ILE A 35 5.75 1.18 -33.69
C ILE A 35 5.61 -0.19 -33.04
N THR A 36 6.41 -0.44 -32.01
CA THR A 36 6.34 -1.66 -31.18
C THR A 36 6.15 -1.30 -29.71
N GLY A 37 5.81 -2.26 -28.85
CA GLY A 37 5.67 -2.04 -27.41
C GLY A 37 4.63 -2.92 -26.73
N ILE A 38 4.15 -2.47 -25.57
CA ILE A 38 3.20 -3.22 -24.74
C ILE A 38 2.16 -2.29 -24.12
N LEU A 39 0.96 -2.82 -23.90
CA LEU A 39 -0.10 -2.18 -23.13
C LEU A 39 -0.53 -3.15 -22.04
N ALA A 40 -0.44 -2.73 -20.79
CA ALA A 40 -0.96 -3.48 -19.65
C ALA A 40 -2.06 -2.67 -18.95
N HIS A 41 -3.06 -3.35 -18.41
CA HIS A 41 -4.18 -2.70 -17.74
C HIS A 41 -4.60 -3.46 -16.48
N GLN A 42 -5.24 -2.73 -15.56
CA GLN A 42 -5.93 -3.30 -14.41
C GLN A 42 -7.15 -2.43 -14.08
N GLY A 43 -8.34 -3.02 -14.22
CA GLY A 43 -9.58 -2.24 -14.18
C GLY A 43 -9.59 -1.21 -15.31
N SER A 44 -9.81 0.07 -14.97
CA SER A 44 -9.75 1.18 -15.92
C SER A 44 -8.35 1.73 -16.16
N ASN A 45 -7.34 1.38 -15.38
CA ASN A 45 -6.00 1.97 -15.54
C ASN A 45 -5.17 1.21 -16.56
N CYS A 46 -4.36 1.94 -17.32
CA CYS A 46 -3.46 1.38 -18.31
C CYS A 46 -2.07 2.00 -18.19
N ILE A 47 -1.04 1.19 -18.46
CA ILE A 47 0.31 1.63 -18.79
C ILE A 47 0.60 1.20 -20.21
N GLY A 48 1.14 2.11 -21.01
CA GLY A 48 1.59 1.81 -22.36
C GLY A 48 3.05 2.18 -22.54
N ILE A 49 3.76 1.33 -23.28
CA ILE A 49 5.12 1.60 -23.73
C ILE A 49 5.09 1.49 -25.25
N ILE A 50 5.64 2.51 -25.90
CA ILE A 50 5.72 2.58 -27.36
C ILE A 50 7.15 2.95 -27.77
N GLU A 51 7.67 2.20 -28.74
CA GLU A 51 9.03 2.29 -29.24
C GLU A 51 9.02 2.42 -30.76
N GLY A 52 9.85 3.31 -31.31
CA GLY A 52 9.89 3.59 -32.74
C GLY A 52 10.62 4.88 -33.09
N ASP A 53 10.46 5.35 -34.33
CA ASP A 53 11.02 6.64 -34.73
C ASP A 53 10.47 7.77 -33.87
N ASP A 54 11.34 8.71 -33.54
CA ASP A 54 11.13 9.71 -32.48
C ASP A 54 9.89 10.60 -32.74
N GLU A 55 9.74 11.11 -33.98
CA GLU A 55 8.56 11.88 -34.40
C GLU A 55 7.29 11.01 -34.44
N VAL A 56 7.41 9.78 -34.96
CA VAL A 56 6.29 8.84 -35.12
C VAL A 56 5.73 8.39 -33.76
N VAL A 57 6.59 8.16 -32.77
CA VAL A 57 6.20 7.79 -31.40
C VAL A 57 5.48 8.95 -30.71
N ARG A 58 5.97 10.19 -30.86
CA ARG A 58 5.29 11.36 -30.27
C ARG A 58 3.95 11.64 -30.91
N GLU A 59 3.85 11.53 -32.24
CA GLU A 59 2.57 11.66 -32.94
C GLU A 59 1.59 10.58 -32.48
N ARG A 60 2.06 9.34 -32.32
CA ARG A 60 1.22 8.26 -31.80
C ARG A 60 0.74 8.52 -30.38
N PHE A 61 1.63 9.00 -29.51
CA PHE A 61 1.29 9.35 -28.13
C PHE A 61 0.25 10.48 -28.09
N GLU A 62 0.39 11.51 -28.92
CA GLU A 62 -0.58 12.59 -29.01
C GLU A 62 -1.95 12.08 -29.52
N GLY A 63 -1.95 11.16 -30.48
CA GLY A 63 -3.17 10.49 -30.91
C GLY A 63 -3.85 9.67 -29.81
N ILE A 64 -3.07 9.05 -28.90
CA ILE A 64 -3.61 8.35 -27.71
C ILE A 64 -4.14 9.36 -26.70
N ARG A 65 -3.46 10.50 -26.53
CA ARG A 65 -3.87 11.58 -25.62
C ARG A 65 -5.18 12.24 -26.04
N GLN A 66 -5.47 12.28 -27.35
CA GLN A 66 -6.72 12.84 -27.90
C GLN A 66 -7.81 11.78 -28.10
N ASP A 67 -7.53 10.51 -27.82
CA ASP A 67 -8.50 9.43 -27.97
C ASP A 67 -9.58 9.53 -26.87
N PRO A 68 -10.87 9.67 -27.21
CA PRO A 68 -11.94 9.87 -26.23
C PRO A 68 -12.16 8.66 -25.30
N ARG A 69 -11.56 7.51 -25.61
CA ARG A 69 -11.56 6.33 -24.75
C ARG A 69 -10.62 6.46 -23.56
N HIS A 70 -9.70 7.41 -23.58
CA HIS A 70 -8.72 7.63 -22.50
C HIS A 70 -8.93 8.97 -21.80
N THR A 71 -8.74 8.98 -20.48
CA THR A 71 -8.62 10.13 -19.60
C THR A 71 -7.27 10.07 -18.88
N ASN A 72 -6.80 11.20 -18.34
CA ASN A 72 -5.60 11.26 -17.49
C ASN A 72 -4.33 10.66 -18.11
N VAL A 73 -4.17 10.85 -19.42
CA VAL A 73 -3.00 10.40 -20.18
C VAL A 73 -1.76 11.22 -19.79
N ARG A 74 -0.77 10.57 -19.18
CA ARG A 74 0.48 11.18 -18.71
C ARG A 74 1.69 10.39 -19.17
N GLN A 75 2.69 11.10 -19.70
CA GLN A 75 4.00 10.52 -19.94
C GLN A 75 4.72 10.32 -18.59
N VAL A 76 5.29 9.13 -18.40
CA VAL A 76 6.07 8.75 -17.21
C VAL A 76 7.56 8.84 -17.50
N ALA A 77 8.00 8.38 -18.67
CA ALA A 77 9.39 8.42 -19.10
C ALA A 77 9.49 8.52 -20.63
N ALA A 78 10.59 9.09 -21.11
CA ALA A 78 10.92 9.15 -22.53
C ALA A 78 12.44 9.07 -22.68
N ASP A 79 12.91 7.98 -23.27
CA ASP A 79 14.34 7.70 -23.39
C ASP A 79 14.71 7.44 -24.86
N THR A 80 15.88 7.95 -25.26
CA THR A 80 16.47 7.58 -26.55
C THR A 80 17.14 6.21 -26.42
N VAL A 81 16.67 5.23 -27.20
CA VAL A 81 17.19 3.87 -27.21
C VAL A 81 17.80 3.53 -28.57
N THR A 82 18.84 2.70 -28.56
CA THR A 82 19.51 2.19 -29.78
C THR A 82 18.93 0.87 -30.26
N THR A 83 18.35 0.08 -29.36
CA THR A 83 17.66 -1.18 -29.65
C THR A 83 16.25 -1.17 -29.04
N ARG A 84 15.27 -1.78 -29.73
CA ARG A 84 13.91 -1.95 -29.18
C ARG A 84 13.94 -2.96 -28.05
N SER A 85 13.26 -2.66 -26.97
CA SER A 85 13.06 -3.58 -25.86
C SER A 85 11.99 -4.62 -26.19
N PHE A 86 11.07 -4.28 -27.10
CA PHE A 86 9.95 -5.14 -27.53
C PHE A 86 9.91 -5.30 -29.07
N PRO A 87 10.96 -5.82 -29.71
CA PRO A 87 11.11 -5.79 -31.17
C PRO A 87 10.08 -6.65 -31.93
N GLU A 88 9.57 -7.72 -31.33
CA GLU A 88 8.60 -8.63 -31.97
C GLU A 88 7.13 -8.30 -31.63
N TRP A 89 6.89 -7.30 -30.77
CA TRP A 89 5.57 -7.07 -30.19
C TRP A 89 4.96 -5.78 -30.70
N SER A 90 4.04 -5.89 -31.65
CA SER A 90 3.26 -4.74 -32.14
C SER A 90 2.32 -4.17 -31.07
N MET A 91 1.96 -5.00 -30.07
CA MET A 91 1.34 -4.67 -28.76
C MET A 91 1.02 -5.98 -27.99
N ALA A 92 1.73 -6.36 -26.94
CA ALA A 92 1.35 -7.53 -26.11
C ALA A 92 0.35 -7.15 -24.99
N PHE A 93 -0.49 -8.12 -24.58
CA PHE A 93 -1.49 -7.99 -23.50
C PHE A 93 -1.23 -9.08 -22.47
N GLN A 94 -1.24 -8.73 -21.18
CA GLN A 94 -1.03 -9.69 -20.10
C GLN A 94 -2.08 -9.50 -19.00
N PRO A 95 -2.98 -10.49 -18.76
CA PRO A 95 -3.67 -10.60 -17.48
C PRO A 95 -2.63 -10.94 -16.40
N ALA A 96 -2.71 -10.31 -15.22
CA ALA A 96 -1.75 -10.56 -14.15
C ALA A 96 -1.80 -12.04 -13.69
N ASP A 97 -0.81 -12.83 -14.08
CA ASP A 97 -0.71 -14.27 -13.77
C ASP A 97 -0.04 -14.48 -12.39
N PRO A 98 -0.60 -15.32 -11.50
CA PRO A 98 -0.09 -15.60 -10.15
C PRO A 98 1.24 -16.39 -10.04
N LEU A 99 1.90 -16.80 -11.13
CA LEU A 99 3.06 -17.72 -11.11
C LEU A 99 4.47 -17.11 -11.09
N ILE A 100 4.66 -15.80 -10.89
CA ILE A 100 5.99 -15.11 -10.97
C ILE A 100 6.84 -15.27 -9.68
N LYS A 101 6.67 -16.36 -8.91
CA LYS A 101 7.16 -16.48 -7.51
C LYS A 101 8.59 -17.00 -7.27
N GLU A 102 9.41 -17.27 -8.28
CA GLU A 102 10.65 -18.05 -8.05
C GLU A 102 11.95 -17.46 -8.64
N ILE A 103 12.26 -16.18 -8.42
CA ILE A 103 13.60 -15.64 -8.80
C ILE A 103 14.35 -15.07 -7.58
N PRO A 104 15.40 -15.74 -7.07
CA PRO A 104 16.27 -15.27 -5.98
C PRO A 104 17.43 -14.38 -6.48
N GLY A 105 17.75 -13.32 -5.73
CA GLY A 105 18.93 -12.46 -5.93
C GLY A 105 18.59 -11.00 -6.19
N PHE A 106 18.25 -10.25 -5.13
CA PHE A 106 17.96 -8.82 -5.23
C PHE A 106 18.99 -8.03 -4.42
N LEU A 107 19.76 -7.20 -5.15
CA LEU A 107 20.67 -6.19 -4.62
C LEU A 107 20.15 -4.81 -5.04
N ASP A 108 20.34 -3.87 -4.11
CA ASP A 108 20.03 -2.46 -4.02
C ASP A 108 20.25 -1.61 -5.29
N LEU A 109 19.17 -1.07 -5.88
CA LEU A 109 19.18 -0.17 -7.06
C LEU A 109 18.79 1.27 -6.71
N PHE A 110 18.69 1.61 -5.42
CA PHE A 110 18.35 2.96 -4.97
C PHE A 110 19.38 3.60 -4.03
N ALA A 111 20.50 2.93 -3.73
CA ALA A 111 21.67 3.59 -3.16
C ALA A 111 22.33 4.52 -4.21
N ASP A 112 22.45 5.80 -3.87
CA ASP A 112 23.14 6.82 -4.67
C ASP A 112 24.53 6.34 -5.13
N GLY A 113 24.71 6.19 -6.46
CA GLY A 113 26.02 5.91 -7.06
C GLY A 113 26.09 4.85 -8.17
N HIS A 114 25.02 4.11 -8.47
CA HIS A 114 25.04 3.13 -9.57
C HIS A 114 24.58 3.76 -10.90
N ALA A 115 25.53 4.22 -11.71
CA ALA A 115 25.30 4.30 -13.14
C ALA A 115 25.04 2.89 -13.68
N PRO A 116 24.04 2.68 -14.56
CA PRO A 116 23.79 1.37 -15.14
C PRO A 116 25.04 0.89 -15.88
N ASP A 117 25.40 -0.38 -15.64
CA ASP A 117 26.50 -1.06 -16.32
C ASP A 117 26.30 -0.97 -17.85
N PRO A 118 27.26 -0.38 -18.60
CA PRO A 118 27.20 -0.29 -20.06
C PRO A 118 27.05 -1.64 -20.77
N ALA A 119 27.28 -2.77 -20.07
CA ALA A 119 27.22 -4.11 -20.63
C ALA A 119 25.87 -4.84 -20.49
N THR A 120 24.86 -4.30 -19.76
CA THR A 120 23.61 -5.05 -19.46
C THR A 120 22.29 -4.47 -20.01
N GLY A 121 22.36 -3.57 -20.99
CA GLY A 121 21.33 -3.43 -22.05
C GLY A 121 19.85 -3.23 -21.68
N THR A 122 19.48 -2.96 -20.43
CA THR A 122 18.07 -2.89 -19.99
C THR A 122 17.61 -1.44 -20.06
N SER A 123 16.64 -1.14 -20.92
CA SER A 123 16.06 0.21 -21.02
C SER A 123 15.22 0.51 -19.77
N ARG A 124 15.06 1.80 -19.40
CA ARG A 124 14.17 2.20 -18.28
C ARG A 124 12.74 1.69 -18.49
N ALA A 125 12.31 1.53 -19.74
CA ALA A 125 11.01 0.98 -20.08
C ALA A 125 10.88 -0.49 -19.67
N THR A 126 11.92 -1.30 -19.86
CA THR A 126 11.95 -2.69 -19.40
C THR A 126 12.00 -2.78 -17.87
N ALA A 127 12.74 -1.89 -17.22
CA ALA A 127 12.78 -1.80 -15.76
C ALA A 127 11.43 -1.39 -15.15
N LEU A 128 10.72 -0.43 -15.78
CA LEU A 128 9.39 0.01 -15.38
C LEU A 128 8.31 -1.06 -15.64
N LEU A 129 8.45 -1.85 -16.71
CA LEU A 129 7.59 -3.02 -16.95
C LEU A 129 7.80 -4.16 -15.97
N GLU A 130 9.05 -4.46 -15.64
CA GLU A 130 9.37 -5.44 -14.60
C GLU A 130 8.90 -4.97 -13.23
N TRP A 131 9.01 -3.66 -12.96
CA TRP A 131 8.41 -3.04 -11.78
C TRP A 131 6.88 -3.19 -11.79
N PHE A 132 6.22 -2.96 -12.92
CA PHE A 132 4.78 -3.11 -13.08
C PHE A 132 4.29 -4.56 -12.94
N ARG A 133 5.01 -5.52 -13.54
CA ARG A 133 4.74 -6.97 -13.36
C ARG A 133 4.79 -7.37 -11.89
N LYS A 134 5.57 -6.65 -11.08
CA LYS A 134 5.74 -6.88 -9.64
C LYS A 134 4.82 -6.02 -8.76
N HIS A 135 4.16 -4.98 -9.31
CA HIS A 135 3.33 -4.02 -8.58
C HIS A 135 2.06 -3.64 -9.37
N PRO A 136 0.88 -4.23 -9.05
CA PRO A 136 -0.36 -3.94 -9.76
C PRO A 136 -0.79 -2.46 -9.63
N LEU A 137 -1.27 -1.85 -10.72
CA LEU A 137 -1.72 -0.45 -10.75
C LEU A 137 -2.91 -0.19 -9.83
N ALA A 138 -2.70 0.68 -8.85
CA ALA A 138 -3.77 1.49 -8.25
C ALA A 138 -3.94 2.82 -9.02
N PRO A 139 -5.15 3.43 -9.02
CA PRO A 139 -5.62 4.22 -10.15
C PRO A 139 -5.13 5.67 -10.25
N LEU A 140 -4.79 6.08 -11.47
CA LEU A 140 -4.68 7.48 -11.90
C LEU A 140 -5.95 7.89 -12.68
N THR A 141 -7.08 8.07 -11.97
CA THR A 141 -8.27 8.93 -12.26
C THR A 141 -9.33 8.56 -13.35
N ASN A 142 -10.62 8.36 -12.92
CA ASN A 142 -11.96 8.88 -13.38
C ASN A 142 -12.56 8.58 -14.80
N GLN A 143 -13.88 8.36 -15.11
CA GLN A 143 -15.23 8.53 -14.47
C GLN A 143 -16.35 7.65 -15.14
N LEU A 144 -17.57 7.65 -14.54
CA LEU A 144 -18.93 7.50 -15.14
C LEU A 144 -19.72 6.19 -14.89
N GLY A 145 -20.07 6.01 -13.62
CA GLY A 145 -21.28 5.35 -13.12
C GLY A 145 -21.68 5.89 -11.73
N ASP A 146 -21.13 7.05 -11.37
CA ASP A 146 -20.21 7.13 -10.22
C ASP A 146 -20.33 8.49 -9.48
N ASP A 147 -21.26 9.40 -9.83
CA ASP A 147 -21.32 10.79 -9.30
C ASP A 147 -21.30 10.93 -7.76
N GLY A 148 -22.04 10.10 -7.01
CA GLY A 148 -22.06 10.17 -5.54
C GLY A 148 -20.87 9.48 -4.86
N ILE A 149 -20.29 8.45 -5.50
CA ILE A 149 -19.12 7.71 -5.01
C ILE A 149 -17.84 8.46 -5.42
N GLU A 150 -17.80 9.04 -6.61
CA GLU A 150 -16.82 10.02 -7.11
C GLU A 150 -16.78 11.26 -6.25
N LEU A 151 -17.93 11.81 -5.85
CA LEU A 151 -17.95 13.01 -5.03
C LEU A 151 -17.38 12.73 -3.62
N ARG A 152 -17.82 11.65 -2.96
CA ARG A 152 -17.23 11.21 -1.69
C ARG A 152 -15.74 10.89 -1.83
N THR A 153 -15.35 10.25 -2.94
CA THR A 153 -13.96 9.96 -3.27
C THR A 153 -13.14 11.24 -3.45
N ARG A 154 -13.68 12.24 -4.15
CA ARG A 154 -13.04 13.54 -4.41
C ARG A 154 -12.83 14.30 -3.11
N ILE A 155 -13.84 14.34 -2.23
CA ILE A 155 -13.74 14.97 -0.92
C ILE A 155 -12.66 14.29 -0.07
N VAL A 156 -12.64 12.95 -0.03
CA VAL A 156 -11.61 12.22 0.71
C VAL A 156 -10.22 12.46 0.12
N ASN A 157 -10.06 12.43 -1.20
CA ASN A 157 -8.77 12.73 -1.85
C ASN A 157 -8.31 14.16 -1.56
N ALA A 158 -9.22 15.14 -1.56
CA ALA A 158 -8.92 16.52 -1.18
C ALA A 158 -8.48 16.63 0.29
N THR A 159 -9.05 15.78 1.17
CA THR A 159 -8.65 15.70 2.58
C THR A 159 -7.27 15.09 2.73
N ILE A 160 -6.94 14.03 1.98
CA ILE A 160 -5.59 13.44 1.93
C ILE A 160 -4.57 14.52 1.54
N THR A 161 -4.83 15.26 0.47
CA THR A 161 -3.96 16.37 0.04
C THR A 161 -3.82 17.44 1.13
N ALA A 162 -4.92 17.87 1.76
CA ALA A 162 -4.85 18.84 2.85
C ALA A 162 -4.03 18.31 4.05
N LEU A 163 -4.15 17.02 4.38
CA LEU A 163 -3.39 16.38 5.46
C LEU A 163 -1.88 16.31 5.17
N HIS A 164 -1.48 16.19 3.89
CA HIS A 164 -0.08 16.32 3.51
C HIS A 164 0.45 17.74 3.80
N ASP A 165 -0.34 18.77 3.49
CA ASP A 165 0.10 20.17 3.56
C ASP A 165 0.11 20.73 5.00
N THR A 166 -0.93 20.47 5.79
CA THR A 166 -1.14 21.13 7.09
C THR A 166 -1.12 20.16 8.27
N GLY A 167 -1.25 18.86 8.03
CA GLY A 167 -1.34 17.84 9.08
C GLY A 167 -2.70 17.78 9.79
N VAL A 168 -2.82 16.82 10.70
CA VAL A 168 -4.10 16.41 11.31
C VAL A 168 -4.70 17.49 12.20
N GLU A 169 -3.91 18.25 12.95
CA GLU A 169 -4.46 19.26 13.87
C GLU A 169 -4.99 20.51 13.14
N GLN A 170 -4.42 20.84 11.99
CA GLN A 170 -4.70 22.08 11.27
C GLN A 170 -5.65 21.88 10.08
N VAL A 171 -5.98 20.64 9.70
CA VAL A 171 -6.93 20.42 8.60
C VAL A 171 -8.33 20.88 9.01
N ASP A 172 -8.85 21.86 8.27
CA ASP A 172 -10.20 22.40 8.40
C ASP A 172 -11.07 22.06 7.17
N VAL A 173 -12.39 22.18 7.34
CA VAL A 173 -13.36 21.80 6.32
C VAL A 173 -13.38 22.79 5.15
N ASP A 174 -13.08 24.05 5.40
CA ASP A 174 -13.05 25.11 4.37
C ASP A 174 -11.94 24.84 3.34
N THR A 175 -10.76 24.45 3.83
CA THR A 175 -9.57 24.07 3.09
C THR A 175 -9.80 22.82 2.24
N VAL A 176 -10.55 21.85 2.76
CA VAL A 176 -10.94 20.63 2.02
C VAL A 176 -11.98 20.95 0.95
N ALA A 177 -13.01 21.75 1.27
CA ALA A 177 -14.04 22.13 0.31
C ALA A 177 -13.45 22.90 -0.88
N ALA A 178 -12.56 23.85 -0.61
CA ALA A 178 -11.82 24.58 -1.64
C ALA A 178 -10.99 23.65 -2.54
N ARG A 179 -10.29 22.66 -1.97
CA ARG A 179 -9.51 21.66 -2.73
C ARG A 179 -10.38 20.69 -3.53
N ALA A 180 -11.58 20.40 -3.04
CA ALA A 180 -12.52 19.51 -3.73
C ALA A 180 -13.37 20.26 -4.78
N GLU A 181 -13.11 21.56 -4.97
CA GLU A 181 -13.82 22.46 -5.87
C GLU A 181 -15.33 22.51 -5.60
N MET A 182 -15.70 22.62 -4.33
CA MET A 182 -17.10 22.68 -3.88
C MET A 182 -17.31 23.62 -2.70
N THR A 183 -18.57 23.89 -2.39
CA THR A 183 -18.95 24.66 -1.20
C THR A 183 -18.86 23.81 0.07
N VAL A 184 -18.70 24.48 1.21
CA VAL A 184 -18.71 23.83 2.53
C VAL A 184 -20.05 23.14 2.81
N ASP A 185 -21.16 23.71 2.33
CA ASP A 185 -22.50 23.14 2.53
C ASP A 185 -22.68 21.85 1.71
N GLU A 186 -22.16 21.78 0.48
CA GLU A 186 -22.13 20.56 -0.31
C GLU A 186 -21.27 19.48 0.36
N LEU A 187 -20.08 19.84 0.85
CA LEU A 187 -19.23 18.89 1.59
C LEU A 187 -19.96 18.36 2.83
N ARG A 188 -20.57 19.23 3.63
CA ARG A 188 -21.31 18.86 4.86
C ARG A 188 -22.53 17.99 4.59
N THR A 189 -23.11 18.05 3.40
CA THR A 189 -24.18 17.13 2.99
C THR A 189 -23.69 15.68 2.93
N HIS A 190 -22.43 15.46 2.58
CA HIS A 190 -21.82 14.12 2.52
C HIS A 190 -21.07 13.72 3.78
N PHE A 191 -20.43 14.69 4.45
CA PHE A 191 -19.65 14.51 5.67
C PHE A 191 -20.06 15.58 6.69
N PRO A 192 -21.12 15.32 7.48
CA PRO A 192 -21.69 16.31 8.38
C PRO A 192 -20.71 16.87 9.41
N THR A 193 -19.76 16.03 9.84
CA THR A 193 -18.74 16.39 10.83
C THR A 193 -17.34 16.15 10.31
N ARG A 194 -16.38 16.91 10.85
CA ARG A 194 -14.96 16.71 10.59
C ARG A 194 -14.52 15.28 10.90
N GLU A 195 -15.04 14.69 11.98
CA GLU A 195 -14.72 13.31 12.34
C GLU A 195 -15.31 12.30 11.35
N SER A 196 -16.52 12.52 10.82
CA SER A 196 -17.05 11.68 9.73
C SER A 196 -16.19 11.72 8.46
N LEU A 197 -15.54 12.85 8.20
CA LEU A 197 -14.61 13.02 7.08
C LEU A 197 -13.27 12.32 7.35
N LEU A 198 -12.69 12.52 8.54
CA LEU A 198 -11.43 11.90 8.93
C LEU A 198 -11.53 10.38 9.03
N THR A 199 -12.61 9.85 9.61
CA THR A 199 -12.87 8.40 9.66
C THR A 199 -12.93 7.77 8.28
N ALA A 200 -13.66 8.38 7.34
CA ALA A 200 -13.71 7.94 5.94
C ALA A 200 -12.35 8.06 5.23
N THR A 201 -11.58 9.10 5.57
CA THR A 201 -10.23 9.31 5.04
C THR A 201 -9.25 8.25 5.54
N VAL A 202 -9.27 7.94 6.83
CA VAL A 202 -8.49 6.84 7.44
C VAL A 202 -8.80 5.52 6.75
N ASP A 203 -10.08 5.16 6.63
CA ASP A 203 -10.51 3.90 6.01
C ASP A 203 -10.01 3.78 4.59
N ARG A 204 -10.23 4.82 3.77
CA ARG A 204 -9.85 4.81 2.36
C ARG A 204 -8.33 4.80 2.18
N TRP A 205 -7.60 5.69 2.85
CA TRP A 205 -6.16 5.84 2.67
C TRP A 205 -5.38 4.66 3.23
N SER A 206 -5.72 4.20 4.44
CA SER A 206 -5.10 2.98 5.00
C SER A 206 -5.43 1.74 4.17
N SER A 207 -6.66 1.64 3.62
CA SER A 207 -7.03 0.53 2.74
C SER A 207 -6.34 0.59 1.39
N SER A 208 -6.12 1.78 0.80
CA SER A 208 -5.42 1.90 -0.48
C SER A 208 -3.98 1.44 -0.39
N VAL A 209 -3.33 1.65 0.77
CA VAL A 209 -1.97 1.19 1.03
C VAL A 209 -1.93 -0.29 1.47
N SER A 210 -2.82 -0.71 2.37
CA SER A 210 -2.76 -2.07 2.94
C SER A 210 -3.36 -3.16 2.05
N ARG A 211 -4.38 -2.87 1.23
CA ARG A 211 -5.09 -3.87 0.42
C ARG A 211 -4.19 -4.54 -0.61
N PRO A 212 -3.32 -3.83 -1.36
CA PRO A 212 -2.36 -4.46 -2.27
C PRO A 212 -1.38 -5.41 -1.59
N LEU A 213 -1.12 -5.21 -0.29
CA LEU A 213 -0.15 -5.99 0.48
C LEU A 213 -0.74 -7.27 1.10
N ARG A 214 -2.07 -7.42 1.10
CA ARG A 214 -2.75 -8.60 1.67
C ARG A 214 -2.22 -9.95 1.18
N PRO A 215 -1.89 -10.14 -0.12
CA PRO A 215 -1.32 -11.40 -0.60
C PRO A 215 -0.01 -11.79 0.10
N ILE A 216 0.75 -10.84 0.66
CA ILE A 216 1.97 -11.11 1.43
C ILE A 216 1.63 -11.89 2.70
N ALA A 217 0.54 -11.54 3.39
CA ALA A 217 0.11 -12.26 4.59
C ALA A 217 -0.21 -13.72 4.30
N ASP A 218 -0.80 -14.01 3.14
CA ASP A 218 -1.16 -15.38 2.75
C ASP A 218 0.03 -16.21 2.28
N THR A 219 1.08 -15.55 1.76
CA THR A 219 2.19 -16.22 1.06
C THR A 219 3.49 -16.25 1.84
N HIS A 220 3.74 -15.24 2.67
CA HIS A 220 4.98 -15.05 3.44
C HIS A 220 4.70 -14.86 4.95
N GLY A 221 3.42 -14.84 5.34
CA GLY A 221 2.98 -14.75 6.72
C GLY A 221 2.82 -13.33 7.28
N ALA A 222 2.31 -13.26 8.49
CA ALA A 222 1.90 -12.05 9.17
C ALA A 222 3.07 -11.08 9.44
N VAL A 223 4.24 -11.60 9.81
CA VAL A 223 5.42 -10.75 10.08
C VAL A 223 5.90 -10.07 8.80
N ALA A 224 5.95 -10.80 7.68
CA ALA A 224 6.30 -10.24 6.37
C ALA A 224 5.28 -9.19 5.91
N TYR A 225 3.99 -9.42 6.16
CA TYR A 225 2.94 -8.45 5.89
C TYR A 225 3.09 -7.17 6.73
N LEU A 226 3.38 -7.29 8.03
CA LEU A 226 3.62 -6.13 8.89
C LEU A 226 4.88 -5.35 8.47
N HIS A 227 5.95 -6.04 8.08
CA HIS A 227 7.12 -5.39 7.48
C HIS A 227 6.74 -4.59 6.23
N ALA A 228 5.99 -5.20 5.29
CA ALA A 228 5.55 -4.52 4.09
C ALA A 228 4.66 -3.30 4.39
N LEU A 229 3.82 -3.38 5.43
CA LEU A 229 3.05 -2.23 5.90
C LEU A 229 3.91 -1.13 6.51
N VAL A 230 4.97 -1.47 7.25
CA VAL A 230 5.93 -0.49 7.78
C VAL A 230 6.59 0.26 6.63
N VAL A 231 7.11 -0.47 5.62
CA VAL A 231 7.72 0.12 4.42
C VAL A 231 6.73 1.01 3.68
N ALA A 232 5.51 0.52 3.43
CA ALA A 232 4.55 1.30 2.65
C ALA A 232 4.04 2.54 3.40
N TYR A 233 3.89 2.47 4.72
CA TYR A 233 3.52 3.65 5.51
C TYR A 233 4.68 4.62 5.74
N SER A 234 5.95 4.18 5.70
CA SER A 234 7.08 5.11 5.86
C SER A 234 7.18 6.10 4.70
N GLU A 235 6.73 5.70 3.51
CA GLU A 235 6.58 6.58 2.35
C GLU A 235 5.41 7.57 2.49
N GLU A 236 4.56 7.40 3.51
CA GLU A 236 3.36 8.21 3.76
C GLU A 236 3.37 8.86 5.16
N PRO A 237 4.28 9.81 5.46
CA PRO A 237 4.39 10.41 6.80
C PRO A 237 3.09 11.07 7.30
N ALA A 238 2.29 11.63 6.39
CA ALA A 238 1.00 12.24 6.72
C ALA A 238 -0.04 11.19 7.16
N LEU A 239 -0.07 10.02 6.51
CA LEU A 239 -0.90 8.89 6.95
C LEU A 239 -0.41 8.35 8.29
N MET A 240 0.90 8.24 8.52
CA MET A 240 1.44 7.82 9.82
C MET A 240 0.98 8.74 10.96
N ARG A 241 1.01 10.06 10.75
CA ARG A 241 0.49 11.04 11.73
C ARG A 241 -1.01 10.85 11.97
N LEU A 242 -1.80 10.66 10.91
CA LEU A 242 -3.23 10.40 11.01
C LEU A 242 -3.53 9.10 11.78
N LEU A 243 -2.85 8.01 11.47
CA LEU A 243 -3.05 6.75 12.20
C LEU A 243 -2.62 6.88 13.67
N ALA A 244 -1.50 7.55 13.94
CA ALA A 244 -1.06 7.83 15.30
C ALA A 244 -2.09 8.64 16.11
N SER A 245 -2.68 9.69 15.52
CA SER A 245 -3.72 10.48 16.20
C SER A 245 -4.97 9.65 16.47
N THR A 246 -5.37 8.76 15.55
CA THR A 246 -6.56 7.91 15.74
C THR A 246 -6.43 6.94 16.91
N LEU A 247 -5.20 6.47 17.21
CA LEU A 247 -4.95 5.63 18.38
C LEU A 247 -5.25 6.39 19.68
N ALA A 248 -4.77 7.64 19.79
CA ALA A 248 -5.08 8.49 20.95
C ALA A 248 -6.59 8.75 21.05
N SER A 249 -7.23 9.20 19.96
CA SER A 249 -8.67 9.47 19.91
C SER A 249 -9.53 8.25 20.26
N SER A 250 -9.08 7.04 19.94
CA SER A 250 -9.83 5.81 20.26
C SER A 250 -9.95 5.51 21.76
N THR A 251 -9.12 6.15 22.58
CA THR A 251 -9.09 5.97 24.04
C THR A 251 -9.94 6.98 24.80
N ASP A 252 -10.41 8.03 24.14
CA ASP A 252 -11.26 9.06 24.73
C ASP A 252 -12.75 8.77 24.45
N PRO A 253 -13.55 8.38 25.46
CA PRO A 253 -14.98 8.12 25.28
C PRO A 253 -15.79 9.34 24.83
N GLY A 254 -15.27 10.56 25.03
CA GLY A 254 -15.92 11.81 24.63
C GLY A 254 -15.69 12.20 23.17
N HIS A 255 -14.76 11.54 22.48
CA HIS A 255 -14.40 11.88 21.11
C HIS A 255 -15.35 11.22 20.10
N GLU A 256 -15.97 12.00 19.21
CA GLU A 256 -17.02 11.55 18.26
C GLU A 256 -16.59 10.35 17.39
N GLY A 257 -15.33 10.30 16.96
CA GLY A 257 -14.77 9.18 16.17
C GLY A 257 -14.24 7.98 16.97
N ALA A 258 -14.24 8.00 18.31
CA ALA A 258 -13.51 7.03 19.12
C ALA A 258 -13.93 5.57 18.91
N GLU A 259 -15.25 5.31 18.86
CA GLU A 259 -15.77 3.96 18.66
C GLU A 259 -15.38 3.38 17.29
N TYR A 260 -15.37 4.24 16.27
CA TYR A 260 -14.99 3.85 14.93
C TYR A 260 -13.50 3.47 14.86
N TYR A 261 -12.62 4.34 15.37
CA TYR A 261 -11.17 4.08 15.39
C TYR A 261 -10.84 2.84 16.24
N ARG A 262 -11.50 2.68 17.39
CA ARG A 262 -11.38 1.48 18.23
C ARG A 262 -11.79 0.22 17.46
N THR A 263 -12.86 0.29 16.69
CA THR A 263 -13.32 -0.83 15.86
C THR A 263 -12.31 -1.17 14.77
N LEU A 264 -11.71 -0.17 14.11
CA LEU A 264 -10.65 -0.38 13.12
C LEU A 264 -9.41 -1.04 13.74
N TYR A 265 -8.94 -0.55 14.89
CA TYR A 265 -7.80 -1.13 15.60
C TYR A 265 -8.06 -2.59 16.00
N LEU A 266 -9.21 -2.87 16.61
CA LEU A 266 -9.57 -4.24 17.02
C LEU A 266 -9.75 -5.18 15.82
N ARG A 267 -10.23 -4.68 14.68
CA ARG A 267 -10.31 -5.45 13.44
C ARG A 267 -8.91 -5.79 12.93
N PHE A 268 -8.00 -4.81 12.86
CA PHE A 268 -6.63 -5.03 12.44
C PHE A 268 -5.91 -6.04 13.36
N ARG A 269 -6.07 -5.90 14.68
CA ARG A 269 -5.55 -6.85 15.67
C ARG A 269 -6.05 -8.27 15.45
N ARG A 270 -7.34 -8.41 15.16
CA ARG A 270 -7.92 -9.73 14.84
C ARG A 270 -7.31 -10.32 13.58
N THR A 271 -7.18 -9.52 12.51
CA THR A 271 -6.57 -9.97 11.25
C THR A 271 -5.13 -10.45 11.42
N VAL A 272 -4.31 -9.73 12.20
CA VAL A 272 -2.93 -10.15 12.49
C VAL A 272 -2.91 -11.47 13.26
N ARG A 273 -3.76 -11.61 14.28
CA ARG A 273 -3.87 -12.87 15.06
C ARG A 273 -4.27 -14.06 14.19
N GLU A 274 -5.33 -13.91 13.40
CA GLU A 274 -5.80 -14.96 12.49
C GLU A 274 -4.74 -15.32 11.43
N ALA A 275 -3.92 -14.36 11.02
CA ALA A 275 -2.79 -14.62 10.15
C ALA A 275 -1.69 -15.44 10.84
N LEU A 276 -1.34 -15.11 12.08
CA LEU A 276 -0.38 -15.89 12.86
C LEU A 276 -0.87 -17.31 13.17
N GLU A 277 -2.17 -17.48 13.44
CA GLU A 277 -2.80 -18.82 13.59
C GLU A 277 -2.70 -19.64 12.29
N ARG A 278 -2.76 -19.00 11.13
CA ARG A 278 -2.51 -19.65 9.83
C ARG A 278 -1.03 -19.98 9.66
N ASP A 279 -0.15 -19.07 10.03
CA ASP A 279 1.31 -19.24 9.90
C ASP A 279 1.84 -20.43 10.68
N ILE A 280 1.31 -20.70 11.88
CA ILE A 280 1.62 -21.94 12.62
C ILE A 280 1.17 -23.17 11.82
N ARG A 281 -0.06 -23.16 11.29
CA ARG A 281 -0.62 -24.30 10.57
C ARG A 281 0.13 -24.64 9.28
N VAL A 282 0.65 -23.62 8.58
CA VAL A 282 1.41 -23.80 7.33
C VAL A 282 2.92 -23.90 7.56
N GLY A 283 3.40 -23.75 8.80
CA GLY A 283 4.80 -23.90 9.18
C GLY A 283 5.68 -22.65 8.96
N HIS A 284 5.10 -21.46 8.77
CA HIS A 284 5.84 -20.20 8.71
C HIS A 284 6.33 -19.72 10.08
N GLU A 285 5.63 -20.11 11.15
CA GLU A 285 5.98 -19.80 12.55
C GLU A 285 5.98 -21.07 13.40
N PRO A 286 6.79 -21.12 14.49
CA PRO A 286 6.94 -22.32 15.30
C PRO A 286 5.66 -22.66 16.09
N ALA A 287 5.41 -23.96 16.30
CA ALA A 287 4.24 -24.44 17.05
C ALA A 287 4.23 -24.04 18.54
N THR A 288 5.38 -23.63 19.07
CA THR A 288 5.55 -23.09 20.43
C THR A 288 5.04 -21.66 20.58
N MET A 289 4.80 -20.94 19.47
CA MET A 289 4.27 -19.58 19.49
C MET A 289 2.81 -19.54 19.97
N ASP A 290 2.49 -18.67 20.93
CA ASP A 290 1.09 -18.28 21.24
C ASP A 290 0.67 -17.11 20.32
N PRO A 291 -0.28 -17.30 19.38
CA PRO A 291 -0.72 -16.25 18.46
C PRO A 291 -1.25 -15.00 19.14
N ALA A 292 -1.89 -15.12 20.31
CA ALA A 292 -2.45 -13.97 21.02
C ALA A 292 -1.34 -13.07 21.57
N ARG A 293 -0.31 -13.68 22.18
CA ARG A 293 0.86 -12.96 22.71
C ARG A 293 1.74 -12.41 21.60
N ALA A 294 1.97 -13.18 20.54
CA ALA A 294 2.72 -12.72 19.37
C ALA A 294 2.04 -11.51 18.71
N THR A 295 0.71 -11.51 18.60
CA THR A 295 -0.05 -10.36 18.10
C THR A 295 0.16 -9.13 18.97
N GLU A 296 0.08 -9.26 20.29
CA GLU A 296 0.31 -8.16 21.23
C GLU A 296 1.72 -7.58 21.08
N GLN A 297 2.73 -8.43 21.07
CA GLN A 297 4.14 -8.03 20.92
C GLN A 297 4.39 -7.31 19.59
N LEU A 298 3.86 -7.84 18.48
CA LEU A 298 4.03 -7.25 17.16
C LEU A 298 3.33 -5.90 17.03
N LEU A 299 2.10 -5.75 17.55
CA LEU A 299 1.39 -4.47 17.49
C LEU A 299 2.00 -3.42 18.41
N ALA A 300 2.42 -3.81 19.62
CA ALA A 300 3.16 -2.91 20.51
C ALA A 300 4.45 -2.40 19.86
N LEU A 301 5.19 -3.28 19.18
CA LEU A 301 6.36 -2.91 18.39
C LEU A 301 5.98 -1.98 17.24
N TYR A 302 4.99 -2.35 16.44
CA TYR A 302 4.56 -1.62 15.24
C TYR A 302 4.10 -0.19 15.55
N ASP A 303 3.22 -0.03 16.55
CA ASP A 303 2.72 1.29 16.95
C ASP A 303 3.80 2.11 17.66
N GLY A 304 4.62 1.49 18.52
CA GLY A 304 5.73 2.15 19.19
C GLY A 304 6.81 2.66 18.22
N LEU A 305 7.12 1.89 17.19
CA LEU A 305 8.04 2.28 16.13
C LEU A 305 7.48 3.39 15.24
N ARG A 306 6.17 3.37 14.93
CA ARG A 306 5.50 4.48 14.24
C ARG A 306 5.70 5.79 15.01
N ILE A 307 5.41 5.81 16.30
CA ILE A 307 5.55 7.02 17.12
C ILE A 307 7.01 7.49 17.16
N GLN A 308 7.97 6.60 17.36
CA GLN A 308 9.39 6.96 17.35
C GLN A 308 9.83 7.55 15.99
N SER A 309 9.36 6.98 14.88
CA SER A 309 9.67 7.51 13.53
C SER A 309 9.13 8.91 13.29
N LEU A 310 8.03 9.27 13.95
CA LEU A 310 7.44 10.61 13.86
C LEU A 310 8.14 11.63 14.77
N LEU A 311 8.85 11.17 15.82
CA LEU A 311 9.49 12.02 16.82
C LEU A 311 10.99 12.21 16.58
N ILE A 312 11.65 11.22 15.96
CA ILE A 312 13.10 11.17 15.82
C ILE A 312 13.46 11.34 14.34
N GLU A 313 14.14 12.43 14.03
CA GLU A 313 14.65 12.69 12.69
C GLU A 313 15.65 11.59 12.26
N GLY A 314 15.52 11.11 11.02
CA GLY A 314 16.39 10.06 10.47
C GLY A 314 16.18 8.67 11.10
N PHE A 315 15.09 8.44 11.83
CA PHE A 315 14.79 7.14 12.42
C PHE A 315 14.47 6.09 11.35
N ASP A 316 15.31 5.07 11.26
CA ASP A 316 15.10 3.93 10.38
C ASP A 316 14.08 2.96 10.99
N ILE A 317 12.80 3.21 10.68
CA ILE A 317 11.68 2.40 11.17
C ILE A 317 11.72 0.97 10.62
N ILE A 318 12.17 0.79 9.38
CA ILE A 318 12.18 -0.51 8.69
C ILE A 318 13.22 -1.42 9.35
N ALA A 319 14.47 -0.95 9.44
CA ALA A 319 15.53 -1.75 10.07
C ALA A 319 15.27 -1.97 11.56
N SER A 320 14.60 -1.02 12.24
CA SER A 320 14.20 -1.19 13.63
C SER A 320 13.12 -2.26 13.80
N PHE A 321 12.14 -2.30 12.91
CA PHE A 321 11.12 -3.36 12.87
C PHE A 321 11.77 -4.72 12.61
N ASP A 322 12.63 -4.84 11.59
CA ASP A 322 13.27 -6.10 11.22
C ASP A 322 14.13 -6.69 12.34
N ARG A 323 14.96 -5.85 12.98
CA ARG A 323 15.80 -6.29 14.10
C ARG A 323 14.96 -6.78 15.27
N ALA A 324 13.88 -6.08 15.61
CA ALA A 324 13.03 -6.43 16.73
C ALA A 324 12.14 -7.65 16.42
N ALA A 325 11.51 -7.70 15.26
CA ALA A 325 10.72 -8.84 14.81
C ALA A 325 11.56 -10.12 14.72
N SER A 326 12.80 -10.03 14.21
CA SER A 326 13.74 -11.17 14.19
C SER A 326 14.04 -11.71 15.59
N ARG A 327 14.14 -10.83 16.60
CA ARG A 327 14.34 -11.26 17.99
C ARG A 327 13.09 -11.90 18.58
N LEU A 328 11.91 -11.33 18.32
CA LEU A 328 10.63 -11.91 18.75
C LEU A 328 10.44 -13.32 18.17
N ARG A 329 10.66 -13.49 16.86
CA ARG A 329 10.53 -14.79 16.18
C ARG A 329 11.46 -15.86 16.75
N ARG A 330 12.70 -15.51 17.10
CA ARG A 330 13.60 -16.44 17.80
C ARG A 330 13.05 -16.83 19.16
N GLY A 331 12.52 -15.87 19.92
CA GLY A 331 11.88 -16.14 21.22
C GLY A 331 10.61 -17.01 21.10
N TRP A 332 9.84 -16.89 20.02
CA TRP A 332 8.67 -17.73 19.79
C TRP A 332 9.01 -19.20 19.54
N ALA A 333 10.24 -19.52 19.12
CA ALA A 333 10.70 -20.89 18.95
C ALA A 333 11.09 -21.57 20.28
N GLU A 334 11.15 -20.82 21.37
CA GLU A 334 11.43 -21.34 22.71
C GLU A 334 10.12 -21.58 23.47
N ASP A 335 10.09 -22.61 24.32
CA ASP A 335 8.97 -22.81 25.24
C ASP A 335 8.87 -21.61 26.17
N TYR A 336 7.67 -21.02 26.25
CA TYR A 336 7.45 -19.90 27.16
C TYR A 336 7.63 -20.36 28.61
N ARG A 337 8.69 -19.85 29.25
CA ARG A 337 8.92 -20.01 30.69
C ARG A 337 8.72 -18.68 31.36
N HIS A 338 7.68 -18.57 32.19
CA HIS A 338 7.55 -17.44 33.10
C HIS A 338 8.79 -17.43 33.98
N THR A 339 9.60 -16.38 33.85
CA THR A 339 10.82 -16.21 34.64
C THR A 339 10.60 -14.97 35.48
N ASP A 340 10.74 -15.09 36.80
CA ASP A 340 10.65 -13.98 37.75
C ASP A 340 11.91 -13.09 37.62
N LEU A 341 12.05 -12.42 36.47
CA LEU A 341 13.24 -11.62 36.11
C LEU A 341 13.29 -10.27 36.84
N PHE A 342 12.19 -9.86 37.46
CA PHE A 342 12.03 -8.54 38.06
C PHE A 342 11.55 -8.62 39.52
N GLU A 343 12.15 -9.48 40.34
CA GLU A 343 12.10 -9.33 41.81
C GLU A 343 12.90 -8.07 42.24
N ILE A 344 12.50 -6.92 41.72
CA ILE A 344 12.96 -5.62 42.17
C ILE A 344 11.88 -5.14 43.14
N PRO A 345 12.16 -5.03 44.46
CA PRO A 345 11.18 -4.56 45.41
C PRO A 345 10.75 -3.15 45.02
N VAL A 346 9.52 -3.01 44.53
CA VAL A 346 8.88 -1.70 44.40
C VAL A 346 8.27 -1.41 45.77
N GLU A 347 8.89 -0.52 46.55
CA GLU A 347 8.36 -0.14 47.86
C GLU A 347 6.90 0.30 47.72
N GLY A 348 5.97 -0.46 48.32
CA GLY A 348 4.53 -0.15 48.33
C GLY A 348 3.62 -1.06 47.49
N THR A 349 4.13 -1.97 46.67
CA THR A 349 3.27 -2.96 45.97
C THR A 349 3.05 -4.18 46.85
N GLY A 350 2.06 -4.11 47.73
CA GLY A 350 1.54 -5.27 48.44
C GLY A 350 0.95 -6.30 47.48
N ASP A 351 1.61 -7.45 47.39
CA ASP A 351 1.03 -8.78 47.14
C ASP A 351 0.00 -8.90 45.99
N HIS A 352 0.47 -8.89 44.75
CA HIS A 352 -0.33 -9.32 43.58
C HIS A 352 -0.14 -10.80 43.22
N ASN A 353 0.87 -11.48 43.76
CA ASN A 353 1.15 -12.89 43.46
C ASN A 353 0.35 -13.90 44.31
N ALA A 354 -0.48 -13.45 45.25
CA ALA A 354 -1.30 -14.35 46.09
C ALA A 354 -2.57 -14.89 45.42
N ARG A 355 -3.02 -14.36 44.27
CA ARG A 355 -4.34 -14.72 43.69
C ARG A 355 -4.34 -15.90 42.72
N GLU A 356 -3.20 -16.33 42.18
CA GLU A 356 -3.17 -17.48 41.23
C GLU A 356 -2.93 -18.84 41.91
N LYS A 357 -2.51 -18.88 43.18
CA LYS A 357 -2.27 -20.15 43.89
C LYS A 357 -3.51 -20.81 44.52
N GLN A 358 -4.70 -20.19 44.42
CA GLN A 358 -5.88 -20.65 45.17
C GLN A 358 -6.98 -21.32 44.32
N THR A 359 -6.82 -21.40 43.00
CA THR A 359 -7.82 -22.01 42.10
C THR A 359 -7.54 -23.47 41.72
N ASP A 360 -6.37 -24.05 42.06
CA ASP A 360 -5.97 -25.38 41.58
C ASP A 360 -5.91 -26.48 42.66
N SER A 361 -6.47 -26.23 43.86
CA SER A 361 -6.47 -27.21 44.97
C SER A 361 -7.87 -27.52 45.49
N GLY A 362 -8.81 -27.83 44.60
CA GLY A 362 -10.22 -27.98 44.98
C GLY A 362 -11.09 -28.88 44.11
N SER A 363 -10.57 -29.97 43.54
CA SER A 363 -11.44 -31.06 43.08
C SER A 363 -10.73 -32.42 43.06
N SER A 364 -10.65 -33.05 44.22
CA SER A 364 -10.53 -34.50 44.36
C SER A 364 -10.85 -34.88 45.80
N ARG A 365 -12.12 -35.22 46.04
CA ARG A 365 -12.57 -36.40 46.82
C ARG A 365 -14.07 -36.50 46.84
#